data_AF-A0A2N1PWE1-F1
#
_entry.id   AF-A0A2N1PWE1-F1
#
_cell.length_a   1.000
_cell.length_b   1.000
_cell.length_c   1.000
_cell.angle_alpha   90.00
_cell.angle_beta   90.00
_cell.angle_gamma   90.00
#
_symmetry.space_group_name_H-M   'P 1'
#
loop_
_entity.id
_entity.type
_entity.pdbx_description
1 polymer ?
#
loop_
_entity_poly.entity_id
_entity_poly.type
_entity_poly.pdbx_seq_one_letter_code
_entity_poly.pdbx_strand_id
1 'polypeptide(L)' 'MQNEIKKVQRLLDEKGCIINPGYAKKMLWEYDRKDIKAGKLRIKEWDY' A
#
# COMPACT_ATOMS: atom_id res chain seq x y z
N MET A 1 -5.01 0.20 -19.26
CA MET A 1 -3.55 -0.05 -19.22
C MET A 1 -3.16 -0.33 -17.78
N GLN A 2 -2.52 -1.46 -17.48
CA GLN A 2 -2.12 -1.81 -16.11
C GLN A 2 -0.68 -1.33 -15.86
N ASN A 3 -0.45 -0.59 -14.77
CA ASN A 3 0.87 -0.04 -14.43
C ASN A 3 1.69 -1.10 -13.67
N GLU A 4 2.83 -1.53 -14.21
CA GLU A 4 3.70 -2.52 -13.55
C GLU A 4 4.75 -1.82 -12.71
N ILE A 5 4.82 -2.18 -11.43
CA ILE A 5 5.80 -1.63 -10.49
C ILE A 5 7.05 -2.51 -10.52
N LYS A 6 8.19 -1.86 -10.75
CA LYS A 6 9.51 -2.52 -10.86
C LYS A 6 10.49 -2.12 -9.75
N LYS A 7 10.14 -1.14 -8.92
CA LYS A 7 10.98 -0.61 -7.83
C LYS A 7 10.28 -0.82 -6.49
N VAL A 8 11.08 -1.06 -5.45
CA VAL A 8 10.58 -1.10 -4.07
C VAL A 8 10.09 0.29 -3.69
N GLN A 9 8.85 0.37 -3.21
CA GLN A 9 8.21 1.60 -2.78
C GLN A 9 7.16 1.32 -1.71
N ARG A 10 6.82 2.34 -0.93
CA ARG A 10 5.74 2.22 0.06
C ARG A 10 4.39 2.01 -0.62
N LEU A 11 3.51 1.24 -0.01
CA LEU A 11 2.15 1.06 -0.54
C LEU A 11 1.34 2.36 -0.45
N LEU A 12 1.50 3.06 0.67
CA LEU A 12 0.72 4.22 1.05
C LEU A 12 1.63 5.45 1.13
N ASP A 13 1.09 6.58 0.67
CA ASP A 13 1.65 7.91 0.88
C ASP A 13 1.43 8.38 2.32
N GLU A 14 2.04 9.49 2.72
CA GLU A 14 1.83 10.14 4.03
C GLU A 14 0.35 10.49 4.31
N LYS A 15 -0.47 10.60 3.26
CA LYS A 15 -1.93 10.79 3.36
C LYS A 15 -2.73 9.49 3.48
N GLY A 16 -2.09 8.32 3.42
CA GLY A 16 -2.76 7.01 3.41
C GLY A 16 -3.39 6.67 2.06
N CYS A 17 -2.93 7.28 0.97
CA CYS A 17 -3.39 7.00 -0.40
C CYS A 17 -2.39 6.12 -1.15
N ILE A 18 -2.86 5.32 -2.12
CA ILE A 18 -1.97 4.50 -2.95
C ILE A 18 -1.12 5.42 -3.82
N ILE A 19 0.21 5.39 -3.64
CA ILE A 19 1.13 6.26 -4.39
C ILE A 19 1.14 5.95 -5.89
N ASN A 20 1.03 4.66 -6.25
CA ASN A 20 1.18 4.22 -7.63
C ASN A 20 0.16 3.13 -7.96
N PRO A 21 -1.04 3.48 -8.46
CA PRO A 21 -2.05 2.50 -8.81
C PRO A 21 -1.50 1.56 -9.91
N GLY A 22 -1.35 0.29 -9.58
CA GLY A 22 -0.66 -0.69 -10.39
C GLY A 22 -0.51 -2.04 -9.69
N TYR A 23 0.17 -2.97 -10.35
CA TYR A 23 0.46 -4.29 -9.79
C TYR A 23 1.97 -4.54 -9.77
N ALA A 24 2.43 -5.24 -8.74
CA ALA A 24 3.81 -5.70 -8.64
C ALA A 24 3.82 -7.24 -8.75
N LYS A 25 4.73 -7.78 -9.56
CA LYS A 25 4.93 -9.24 -9.68
C LYS A 25 5.81 -9.82 -8.57
N LYS A 26 6.43 -8.94 -7.78
CA LYS A 26 7.31 -9.25 -6.65
C LYS A 26 6.85 -8.42 -5.46
N MET A 27 7.30 -8.78 -4.26
CA MET A 27 7.06 -8.03 -3.02
C MET A 27 7.86 -6.72 -3.04
N LEU A 28 7.42 -5.78 -3.87
CA LEU A 28 8.01 -4.45 -4.05
C LEU A 28 7.25 -3.39 -3.25
N TRP A 29 6.12 -3.77 -2.67
CA TRP A 29 5.31 -2.90 -1.85
C TRP A 29 5.70 -3.08 -0.38
N GLU A 30 6.27 -2.05 0.20
CA GLU A 30 6.43 -1.98 1.65
C GLU A 30 5.13 -1.46 2.25
N TYR A 31 4.40 -2.34 2.91
CA TYR A 31 3.20 -2.00 3.67
C TYR A 31 3.57 -1.83 5.14
N ASP A 32 3.44 -0.60 5.64
CA ASP A 32 3.55 -0.31 7.05
C ASP A 32 2.19 0.18 7.57
N ARG A 33 1.71 -0.44 8.64
CA ARG A 33 0.41 -0.09 9.24
C ARG A 33 0.37 1.34 9.78
N LYS A 34 1.53 1.93 10.11
CA LYS A 34 1.64 3.30 10.62
C LYS A 34 1.30 4.34 9.55
N ASP A 35 1.50 4.00 8.28
CA ASP A 35 1.10 4.86 7.16
C ASP A 35 -0.42 4.86 6.93
N ILE A 36 -1.17 3.93 7.55
CA ILE A 36 -2.63 3.97 7.52
C ILE A 36 -3.14 5.05 8.47
N LYS A 37 -3.49 6.19 7.88
CA LYS A 37 -4.13 7.33 8.56
C LYS A 37 -5.63 7.13 8.81
N ALA A 38 -6.21 6.00 8.38
CA ALA A 38 -7.60 5.68 8.69
C ALA A 38 -7.76 5.43 10.19
N GLY A 39 -8.85 5.93 10.78
CA GLY A 39 -9.14 5.70 12.19
C GLY A 39 -9.14 4.20 12.51
N LYS A 40 -8.57 3.80 13.66
CA LYS A 40 -8.37 2.39 14.07
C LYS A 40 -9.62 1.51 13.93
N LEU A 41 -10.81 2.09 14.03
CA LEU A 41 -12.11 1.42 13.89
C LEU A 41 -12.47 1.04 12.43
N ARG A 42 -11.80 1.61 11.43
CA ARG A 42 -12.02 1.36 10.00
C ARG A 42 -11.00 0.42 9.38
N ILE A 43 -9.91 0.12 10.09
CA ILE A 43 -8.88 -0.80 9.63
C ILE A 43 -9.41 -2.21 9.91
N LYS A 44 -9.97 -2.86 8.88
CA LYS A 44 -10.27 -4.29 8.96
C LYS A 44 -8.92 -5.02 8.93
N GLU A 45 -8.61 -5.68 10.02
CA GLU A 45 -7.49 -6.60 10.09
C GLU A 45 -7.88 -7.84 9.28
N TRP A 46 -7.26 -7.97 8.11
CA TRP A 46 -7.32 -9.20 7.34
C TRP A 46 -6.14 -10.02 7.81
N ASP A 47 -6.42 -11.02 8.63
CA ASP A 47 -5.47 -12.06 9.00
C ASP A 47 -5.13 -12.82 7.72
N TYR A 48 -3.94 -12.58 7.18
CA TYR A 48 -3.40 -13.28 6.02
C TYR A 48 -2.01 -13.82 6.37
#